data_AF-A0A2H0A2R9-F1
#
_entry.id   AF-A0A2H0A2R9-F1
#
_cell.length_a   1.000
_cell.length_b   1.000
_cell.length_c   1.000
_cell.angle_alpha   90.00
_cell.angle_beta   90.00
_cell.angle_gamma   90.00
#
_symmetry.space_group_name_H-M   'P 1'
#
loop_
_entity.id
_entity.type
_entity.pdbx_description
1 polymer ?
#
loop_
_entity_poly.entity_id
_entity_poly.type
_entity_poly.pdbx_seq_one_letter_code
_entity_poly.pdbx_strand_id
1 'polypeptide(L)'
;MPTIDSAKQAVEIAKAFLEEAKLTFYIITKTVLQEDKWIVGGRAFGPQFVITVDRNTGEVIEYTSENPIAPVPMEYKGGYAISKMQ
;
A
#
# COMPACT_ATOMS: atom_id res chain seq x y z
N MET A 1 -19.86 -8.24 14.80
CA MET A 1 -18.52 -8.42 14.20
C MET A 1 -17.49 -7.99 15.24
N PRO A 2 -16.30 -8.60 15.29
CA PRO A 2 -15.29 -8.21 16.28
C PRO A 2 -14.73 -6.82 15.94
N THR A 3 -14.66 -5.94 16.95
CA THR A 3 -13.96 -4.66 16.86
C THR A 3 -12.46 -4.89 16.63
N ILE A 4 -11.86 -4.11 15.73
CA ILE A 4 -10.43 -4.14 15.42
C ILE A 4 -9.70 -3.25 16.43
N ASP A 5 -9.34 -3.81 17.58
CA ASP A 5 -8.72 -3.04 18.67
C ASP A 5 -7.20 -3.03 18.64
N SER A 6 -6.58 -3.57 17.58
CA SER A 6 -5.13 -3.59 17.44
C SER A 6 -4.63 -3.26 16.04
N ALA A 7 -3.47 -2.60 15.99
CA ALA A 7 -2.76 -2.33 14.75
C ALA A 7 -2.42 -3.63 13.99
N LYS A 8 -2.14 -4.72 14.70
CA LYS A 8 -1.86 -6.03 14.11
C LYS A 8 -3.05 -6.55 13.30
N GLN A 9 -4.26 -6.52 13.87
CA GLN A 9 -5.47 -6.97 13.18
C GLN A 9 -5.76 -6.10 11.95
N ALA A 10 -5.59 -4.77 12.05
CA ALA A 10 -5.74 -3.87 10.91
C ALA A 10 -4.75 -4.19 9.78
N VAL A 11 -3.50 -4.52 10.12
CA VAL A 11 -2.49 -4.96 9.16
C VAL A 11 -2.87 -6.29 8.52
N GLU A 12 -3.38 -7.25 9.28
CA GLU A 12 -3.83 -8.55 8.74
C GLU A 12 -4.98 -8.39 7.74
N ILE A 13 -5.94 -7.50 8.04
CA ILE A 13 -7.03 -7.16 7.10
C ILE A 13 -6.47 -6.51 5.83
N ALA A 14 -5.59 -5.52 5.98
CA ALA A 14 -4.95 -4.87 4.84
C ALA A 14 -4.14 -5.85 3.97
N LYS A 15 -3.46 -6.83 4.58
CA LYS A 15 -2.74 -7.89 3.88
C LYS A 15 -3.68 -8.78 3.08
N ALA A 16 -4.77 -9.25 3.71
CA ALA A 16 -5.77 -10.07 3.05
C ALA A 16 -6.36 -9.35 1.82
N PHE A 17 -6.70 -8.07 1.97
CA PHE A 17 -7.16 -7.23 0.87
C PHE A 17 -6.13 -7.12 -0.27
N LEU A 18 -4.84 -6.89 0.05
CA LEU A 18 -3.78 -6.81 -0.97
C LEU A 18 -3.56 -8.15 -1.69
N GLU A 19 -3.66 -9.28 -0.98
CA GLU A 19 -3.56 -10.62 -1.55
C GLU A 19 -4.73 -10.91 -2.50
N GLU A 20 -5.96 -10.55 -2.11
CA GLU A 20 -7.15 -10.63 -2.97
C GLU A 20 -7.01 -9.75 -4.22
N ALA A 21 -6.42 -8.55 -4.06
CA ALA A 21 -6.09 -7.64 -5.16
C ALA A 21 -4.89 -8.09 -6.00
N LYS A 22 -4.30 -9.27 -5.72
CA LYS A 22 -3.13 -9.84 -6.39
C LYS A 22 -1.87 -8.96 -6.31
N LEU A 23 -1.78 -8.10 -5.30
CA LEU A 23 -0.59 -7.30 -5.00
C LEU A 23 0.31 -8.11 -4.07
N THR A 24 1.28 -8.82 -4.65
CA THR A 24 2.09 -9.81 -3.91
C THR A 24 3.35 -9.23 -3.27
N PHE A 25 3.75 -8.02 -3.68
CA PHE A 25 5.01 -7.42 -3.25
C PHE A 25 4.75 -6.04 -2.66
N TYR A 26 4.64 -6.02 -1.34
CA TYR A 26 4.42 -4.80 -0.60
C TYR A 26 5.13 -4.83 0.76
N ILE A 27 5.38 -3.65 1.29
CA ILE A 27 5.89 -3.44 2.65
C ILE A 27 4.93 -2.48 3.34
N ILE A 28 4.38 -2.90 4.48
CA ILE A 28 3.60 -2.04 5.37
C ILE A 28 4.60 -1.19 6.16
N THR A 29 4.47 0.13 6.09
CA THR A 29 5.41 1.08 6.73
C THR A 29 4.77 1.90 7.83
N LYS A 30 3.45 2.02 7.84
CA LYS A 30 2.72 2.84 8.81
C LYS A 30 1.38 2.20 9.16
N THR A 31 1.02 2.25 10.43
CA THR A 31 -0.32 1.91 10.90
C THR A 31 -0.70 2.87 12.01
N VAL A 32 -1.79 3.60 11.83
CA VAL A 32 -2.27 4.61 12.79
C VAL A 32 -3.77 4.45 12.98
N LEU A 33 -4.22 4.49 14.23
CA LEU A 33 -5.65 4.65 14.54
C LEU A 33 -5.97 6.14 14.54
N GLN A 34 -6.93 6.54 13.72
CA GLN A 34 -7.46 7.89 13.68
C GLN A 34 -8.99 7.81 13.80
N GLU A 35 -9.52 8.39 14.87
CA GLU A 35 -10.95 8.28 15.22
C GLU A 35 -11.37 6.81 15.33
N ASP A 36 -12.24 6.34 14.44
CA ASP A 36 -12.71 4.95 14.34
C ASP A 36 -12.19 4.23 13.08
N LYS A 37 -11.05 4.66 12.56
CA LYS A 37 -10.44 4.13 11.34
C LYS A 37 -8.97 3.78 11.54
N TRP A 38 -8.60 2.59 11.10
CA TRP A 38 -7.20 2.22 10.98
C TRP A 38 -6.69 2.62 9.60
N ILE A 39 -5.65 3.44 9.59
CA ILE A 39 -4.97 3.88 8.38
C ILE A 39 -3.69 3.05 8.26
N VAL A 40 -3.66 2.17 7.27
CA VAL A 40 -2.54 1.28 6.97
C VAL A 40 -1.84 1.79 5.71
N GLY A 41 -0.65 2.35 5.88
CA GLY A 41 0.18 2.85 4.79
C GLY A 41 1.32 1.90 4.48
N GLY A 42 1.66 1.79 3.20
CA GLY A 42 2.78 0.99 2.75
C GLY A 42 3.25 1.35 1.35
N ARG A 43 4.12 0.50 0.80
CA ARG A 43 4.66 0.66 -0.54
C ARG A 43 4.66 -0.68 -1.26
N ALA A 44 4.14 -0.70 -2.48
CA ALA A 44 4.33 -1.80 -3.43
C ALA A 44 5.47 -1.46 -4.40
N PHE A 45 5.82 -2.33 -5.37
CA PHE A 45 6.86 -2.03 -6.38
C PHE A 45 6.61 -0.70 -7.13
N GLY A 46 7.12 0.41 -6.59
CA GLY A 46 6.84 1.78 -7.04
C GLY A 46 5.85 2.53 -6.14
N PRO A 47 4.53 2.28 -6.25
CA PRO A 47 3.51 3.12 -5.66
C PRO A 47 3.46 3.00 -4.14
N GLN A 48 3.23 4.13 -3.50
CA GLN A 48 2.77 4.13 -2.12
C GLN A 48 1.27 3.81 -2.12
N PHE A 49 0.81 3.14 -1.07
CA PHE A 49 -0.61 2.91 -0.88
C PHE A 49 -1.04 3.26 0.54
N VAL A 50 -2.31 3.58 0.66
CA VAL A 50 -3.03 3.78 1.91
C VAL A 50 -4.30 2.94 1.84
N ILE A 51 -4.51 2.11 2.85
CA ILE A 51 -5.72 1.32 3.08
C ILE A 51 -6.36 1.83 4.36
N THR A 52 -7.64 2.20 4.29
CA THR A 52 -8.44 2.58 5.45
C THR A 52 -9.35 1.43 5.81
N VAL A 53 -9.23 0.95 7.06
CA VAL A 53 -10.04 -0.13 7.63
C VAL A 53 -10.95 0.46 8.70
N ASP A 54 -12.24 0.16 8.63
CA ASP A 54 -13.20 0.53 9.67
C ASP A 54 -12.95 -0.28 10.94
N ARG A 55 -12.81 0.41 12.08
CA ARG A 55 -12.51 -0.22 13.36
C ARG A 55 -13.63 -1.13 13.85
N ASN A 56 -14.89 -0.81 13.56
CA ASN A 56 -16.05 -1.47 14.14
C ASN A 56 -16.49 -2.68 13.30
N THR A 57 -16.33 -2.60 11.97
CA THR A 57 -16.72 -3.70 11.07
C THR A 57 -15.55 -4.58 10.66
N GLY A 58 -14.32 -4.04 10.65
CA GLY A 58 -13.15 -4.71 10.10
C GLY A 58 -13.11 -4.74 8.58
N GLU A 59 -13.92 -3.91 7.91
CA GLU A 59 -13.98 -3.83 6.46
C GLU A 59 -13.01 -2.77 5.93
N VAL A 60 -12.44 -3.02 4.74
CA VAL A 60 -11.70 -2.01 3.98
C VAL A 60 -12.71 -1.04 3.37
N ILE A 61 -12.65 0.22 3.77
CA ILE A 61 -13.57 1.27 3.32
C ILE A 61 -12.95 2.23 2.30
N GLU A 62 -11.62 2.26 2.20
CA GLU A 62 -10.92 3.06 1.21
C GLU A 62 -9.56 2.43 0.85
N TYR A 63 -9.19 2.52 -0.42
CA TYR A 63 -7.87 2.17 -0.92
C TYR A 63 -7.42 3.22 -1.94
N THR A 64 -6.28 3.83 -1.67
CA THR A 64 -5.63 4.77 -2.59
C THR A 64 -4.21 4.28 -2.86
N SER A 65 -3.86 4.18 -4.14
CA SER A 65 -2.47 4.01 -4.56
C SER A 65 -2.00 5.23 -5.31
N GLU A 66 -0.98 5.89 -4.77
CA GLU A 66 -0.29 6.96 -5.47
C GLU A 66 0.91 6.34 -6.16
N ASN A 67 0.97 6.46 -7.48
CA ASN A 67 2.14 6.08 -8.25
C ASN A 67 3.06 7.31 -8.36
N PRO A 68 4.16 7.42 -7.59
CA PRO A 68 5.08 8.55 -7.73
C PRO A 68 5.95 8.46 -8.98
N ILE A 69 5.70 7.51 -9.89
CA ILE A 69 6.46 7.35 -11.12
C ILE A 69 5.48 7.28 -12.28
N ALA A 70 5.20 8.44 -12.88
CA ALA A 70 4.79 8.50 -14.28
C ALA A 70 5.72 7.56 -15.07
N PRO A 71 5.20 6.70 -15.97
CA PRO A 71 6.03 5.71 -16.65
C PRO A 71 7.23 6.43 -17.27
N VAL A 72 8.43 6.13 -16.78
CA VAL A 72 9.64 6.55 -17.47
C VAL A 72 9.60 5.82 -18.81
N PRO A 73 9.55 6.50 -19.97
CA PRO A 73 9.62 5.82 -21.24
C PRO A 73 10.96 5.08 -21.27
N MET A 74 10.93 3.76 -21.13
CA MET A 74 12.10 2.93 -21.35
C MET A 74 12.36 2.90 -22.85
N GLU A 75 13.23 3.79 -23.33
CA GLU A 75 13.92 3.53 -24.59
C GLU A 75 14.95 2.43 -24.33
N TYR A 76 14.60 1.21 -24.70
CA TYR A 76 15.51 0.07 -24.68
C TYR A 76 16.51 0.23 -25.83
N LYS A 77 17.65 0.89 -25.58
CA LYS A 77 18.84 0.74 -26.41
C LYS A 77 19.81 -0.15 -25.65
N GLY A 78 20.10 -1.31 -26.26
CA GLY A 78 20.81 -2.41 -25.62
C GLY A 78 22.11 -2.01 -24.93
N GLY A 79 22.35 -2.65 -23.79
CA GLY A 79 23.64 -2.71 -23.11
C GLY A 79 24.05 -1.44 -22.37
N TYR A 80 23.89 -1.47 -21.04
CA TYR A 80 24.38 -0.51 -20.04
C TYR A 80 23.61 0.81 -19.90
N ALA A 81 22.86 0.91 -18.79
CA ALA A 81 22.34 2.17 -18.29
C ALA A 81 23.49 3.04 -17.76
N ILE A 82 23.88 4.06 -18.53
CA ILE A 82 24.73 5.14 -18.05
C ILE A 82 23.85 6.32 -17.64
N SER A 83 23.80 6.57 -16.33
CA SER A 83 23.24 7.80 -15.75
C SER A 83 24.05 8.99 -16.24
N LYS A 84 23.43 9.94 -16.94
CA LYS A 84 24.03 11.26 -17.16
C LYS A 84 23.61 12.17 -16.01
N MET A 85 24.56 12.53 -15.16
CA MET A 85 24.41 13.72 -14.30
C MET A 85 24.58 14.96 -15.17
N GLN A 86 23.71 15.94 -14.95
CA GLN A 86 23.76 17.29 -15.55
C GLN A 86 24.99 18.05 -15.08
#